data_AF-A0A917L7V7-F1
#
_entry.id   AF-A0A917L7V7-F1
#
_cell.length_a   1.000
_cell.length_b   1.000
_cell.length_c   1.000
_cell.angle_alpha   90.00
_cell.angle_beta   90.00
_cell.angle_gamma   90.00
#
_symmetry.space_group_name_H-M   'P 1'
#
loop_
_entity.id
_entity.type
_entity.pdbx_description
1 polymer ?
#
loop_
_entity_poly.entity_id
_entity_poly.type
_entity_poly.pdbx_seq_one_letter_code
_entity_poly.pdbx_strand_id
1 'polypeptide(L)'
;MGVDVVLKRVSRAGTSPKRRRLTQVDVVPDGSDVFAGICGRSGRPLLGRVDPYGTLVLTARDMPHFDAERGGAVGAAERDVLDGVRGLADRCAVDATPELHLEGD
;
A
#
# COMPACT_ATOMS: atom_id res chain seq x y z
N MET A 1 -14.09 7.78 -0.71
CA MET A 1 -12.89 8.12 0.09
C MET A 1 -11.87 7.08 -0.30
N GLY A 2 -10.90 7.52 -1.09
CA GLY A 2 -9.94 6.64 -1.73
C GLY A 2 -8.88 6.20 -0.75
N VAL A 3 -8.14 5.16 -1.12
CA VAL A 3 -6.91 4.79 -0.42
C VAL A 3 -5.80 4.71 -1.45
N ASP A 4 -4.96 5.73 -1.48
CA ASP A 4 -3.78 5.78 -2.33
C ASP A 4 -2.71 4.82 -1.83
N VAL A 5 -2.03 4.15 -2.75
CA VAL A 5 -0.91 3.26 -2.42
C VAL A 5 0.40 3.93 -2.82
N VAL A 6 1.16 4.40 -1.84
CA VAL A 6 2.37 5.19 -2.03
C VAL A 6 3.59 4.38 -1.63
N LEU A 7 4.55 4.21 -2.55
CA LEU A 7 5.85 3.64 -2.20
C LEU A 7 6.79 4.76 -1.75
N LYS A 8 7.24 4.69 -0.49
CA LYS A 8 8.20 5.66 0.07
C LYS A 8 9.51 4.98 0.42
N ARG A 9 10.63 5.54 0.00
CA ARG A 9 11.97 5.07 0.38
C ARG A 9 12.42 5.75 1.67
N VAL A 10 12.88 4.95 2.63
CA VAL A 10 13.48 5.45 3.86
C VAL A 10 14.93 5.85 3.57
N SER A 11 15.18 7.14 3.41
CA SER A 11 16.55 7.67 3.19
C SER A 11 17.36 7.82 4.48
N ARG A 12 16.71 7.83 5.65
CA ARG A 12 17.37 7.85 6.96
C ARG A 12 16.55 7.10 8.00
N ALA A 13 17.08 5.98 8.50
CA ALA A 13 16.46 5.10 9.49
C ALA A 13 16.54 5.64 10.94
N GLY A 14 16.25 6.92 11.13
CA GLY A 14 16.13 7.49 12.48
C GLY A 14 14.77 7.15 13.10
N THR A 15 14.73 6.82 14.39
CA THR A 15 13.47 6.57 15.13
C THR A 15 12.73 7.86 15.53
N SER A 16 13.37 9.02 15.41
CA SER A 16 12.76 10.32 15.71
C SER A 16 12.09 10.93 14.47
N PRO A 17 10.85 11.46 14.56
CA PRO A 17 10.15 12.11 13.45
C PRO A 17 10.93 13.24 12.78
N LYS A 18 11.79 13.95 13.53
CA LYS A 18 12.68 15.02 13.00
C LYS A 18 13.86 14.48 12.18
N ARG A 19 14.14 13.17 12.22
CA ARG A 19 15.32 12.55 11.56
C ARG A 19 14.95 11.45 10.56
N ARG A 20 13.73 10.94 10.57
CA ARG A 20 13.25 10.00 9.56
C ARG A 20 12.86 10.79 8.31
N ARG A 21 13.51 10.50 7.18
CA ARG A 21 13.23 11.18 5.91
C ARG A 21 12.75 10.17 4.90
N LEU A 22 11.46 10.27 4.56
CA LEU A 22 10.79 9.47 3.55
C LEU A 22 10.78 10.26 2.24
N THR A 23 11.05 9.58 1.14
CA THR A 23 10.91 10.15 -0.20
C THR A 23 9.93 9.29 -0.97
N GLN A 24 8.85 9.90 -1.46
CA GLN A 24 7.93 9.23 -2.37
C GLN A 24 8.70 8.83 -3.64
N VAL A 25 8.65 7.55 -3.95
CA VAL A 25 9.26 6.98 -5.14
C VAL A 25 8.21 6.81 -6.22
N ASP A 26 7.01 6.38 -5.83
CA ASP A 26 5.95 6.03 -6.75
C ASP A 26 4.59 6.01 -6.04
N VAL A 27 3.50 6.08 -6.80
CA VAL A 27 2.13 6.08 -6.27
C VAL A 27 1.15 5.44 -7.25
N VAL A 28 0.23 4.64 -6.71
CA VAL A 28 -0.99 4.22 -7.39
C VAL A 28 -2.14 4.98 -6.73
N PRO A 29 -2.68 6.01 -7.39
CA PRO A 29 -3.81 6.76 -6.85
C PRO A 29 -5.10 5.95 -6.96
N ASP A 30 -5.95 6.04 -5.95
CA ASP A 30 -7.27 5.41 -5.89
C ASP A 30 -8.40 6.43 -6.06
N GLY A 31 -8.30 7.28 -7.08
CA GLY A 31 -9.26 8.35 -7.34
C GLY A 31 -10.68 7.87 -7.74
N SER A 32 -10.91 6.56 -7.82
CA SER A 32 -12.23 5.95 -8.10
C SER A 32 -12.71 5.05 -6.96
N ASP A 33 -12.09 5.13 -5.77
CA ASP A 33 -12.42 4.32 -4.58
C ASP A 33 -12.41 2.80 -4.83
N VAL A 34 -11.68 2.34 -5.85
CA VAL A 34 -11.65 0.93 -6.29
C VAL A 34 -10.85 0.12 -5.30
N PHE A 35 -9.66 0.60 -4.92
CA PHE A 35 -8.79 -0.06 -3.96
C PHE A 35 -9.39 -0.03 -2.55
N ALA A 36 -9.94 1.11 -2.12
CA ALA A 36 -10.70 1.24 -0.89
C ALA A 36 -11.86 0.23 -0.84
N GLY A 37 -12.61 0.10 -1.94
CA GLY A 37 -13.67 -0.88 -2.09
C GLY A 37 -13.19 -2.34 -2.01
N ILE A 38 -12.01 -2.66 -2.56
CA ILE A 38 -11.36 -3.98 -2.42
C ILE A 38 -11.02 -4.26 -0.96
N CYS A 39 -10.39 -3.31 -0.27
CA CYS A 39 -10.00 -3.47 1.13
C CYS A 39 -11.22 -3.71 2.03
N GLY A 40 -12.25 -2.87 1.88
CA GLY A 40 -13.48 -2.94 2.69
C GLY A 40 -14.25 -4.24 2.55
N ARG A 41 -14.29 -4.84 1.35
CA ARG A 41 -15.00 -6.11 1.10
C ARG A 41 -14.16 -7.36 1.34
N SER A 42 -12.83 -7.22 1.40
CA SER A 42 -11.92 -8.36 1.52
C SER A 42 -12.12 -9.14 2.82
N GLY A 43 -12.46 -8.44 3.91
CA GLY A 43 -12.54 -9.01 5.26
C GLY A 43 -11.23 -9.63 5.75
N ARG A 44 -10.09 -9.28 5.15
CA ARG A 44 -8.80 -9.90 5.43
C ARG A 44 -8.06 -9.16 6.56
N PRO A 45 -7.27 -9.86 7.40
CA PRO A 45 -6.60 -9.26 8.56
C PRO A 45 -5.75 -8.01 8.29
N LEU A 46 -4.98 -7.98 7.20
CA LEU A 46 -4.08 -6.88 6.86
C LEU A 46 -4.79 -5.82 6.01
N LEU A 47 -5.60 -6.21 5.02
CA LEU A 47 -6.42 -5.25 4.26
C LEU A 47 -7.54 -4.61 5.08
N GLY A 48 -8.06 -5.30 6.10
CA GLY A 48 -9.05 -4.76 7.03
C GLY A 48 -8.49 -3.74 8.02
N ARG A 49 -7.16 -3.57 8.08
CA ARG A 49 -6.50 -2.48 8.82
C ARG A 49 -6.40 -1.19 8.02
N VAL A 50 -6.74 -1.24 6.73
CA VAL A 50 -6.76 -0.04 5.89
C VAL A 50 -7.87 0.88 6.40
N ASP A 51 -7.46 2.09 6.76
CA ASP A 51 -8.35 3.16 7.23
C ASP A 51 -8.43 4.23 6.14
N PRO A 52 -9.61 4.50 5.56
CA PRO A 52 -9.81 5.57 4.58
C PRO A 52 -9.50 6.99 5.09
N TYR A 53 -9.24 7.16 6.39
CA TYR A 53 -8.84 8.43 7.00
C TYR A 53 -7.44 8.38 7.63
N GLY A 54 -6.73 7.26 7.47
CA GLY A 54 -5.48 6.97 8.15
C GLY A 54 -4.38 6.54 7.20
N THR A 55 -3.18 6.29 7.76
CA THR A 55 -2.07 5.72 7.00
C THR A 55 -1.69 4.37 7.59
N LEU A 56 -1.83 3.30 6.81
CA LEU A 56 -1.26 2.00 7.13
C LEU A 56 0.09 1.86 6.45
N VAL A 57 1.15 1.67 7.24
CA VAL A 57 2.51 1.49 6.74
C VAL A 57 2.87 0.00 6.76
N LEU A 58 3.23 -0.53 5.60
CA LEU A 58 3.71 -1.88 5.40
C LEU A 58 5.19 -1.87 5.02
N THR A 59 5.93 -2.85 5.52
CA THR A 59 7.36 -3.04 5.25
C THR A 59 7.57 -4.26 4.35
N ALA A 60 8.81 -4.47 3.88
CA ALA A 60 9.20 -5.68 3.13
C ALA A 60 8.75 -6.99 3.80
N ARG A 61 8.69 -7.03 5.15
CA ARG A 61 8.26 -8.21 5.93
C ARG A 61 6.77 -8.51 5.81
N ASP A 62 5.97 -7.47 5.55
CA ASP A 62 4.52 -7.59 5.42
C ASP A 62 4.12 -7.97 3.99
N MET A 63 5.01 -7.83 3.00
CA MET A 63 4.72 -8.06 1.58
C MET A 63 4.24 -9.48 1.26
N PRO A 64 4.82 -10.57 1.81
CA PRO A 64 4.30 -11.92 1.58
C PRO A 64 2.86 -12.10 2.09
N HIS A 65 2.54 -11.45 3.22
CA HIS A 65 1.19 -11.51 3.77
C HIS A 65 0.21 -10.65 2.96
N PHE A 66 0.64 -9.46 2.54
CA PHE A 66 -0.11 -8.58 1.66
C PHE A 66 -0.45 -9.24 0.32
N ASP A 67 0.51 -9.95 -0.29
CA ASP A 67 0.28 -10.68 -1.54
C ASP A 67 -0.70 -11.85 -1.36
N ALA A 68 -0.62 -12.57 -0.24
CA ALA A 68 -1.57 -13.62 0.09
C ALA A 68 -3.00 -13.11 0.38
N GLU A 69 -3.14 -11.87 0.82
CA GLU A 69 -4.43 -11.25 1.12
C GLU A 69 -5.05 -10.50 -0.05
N ARG A 70 -4.27 -10.15 -1.07
CA ARG A 70 -4.78 -9.56 -2.31
C ARG A 70 -5.82 -10.50 -2.91
N GLY A 71 -7.08 -10.09 -2.80
CA GLY A 71 -8.20 -10.79 -3.41
C GLY A 71 -8.10 -10.77 -4.93
N GLY A 72 -8.91 -11.62 -5.57
CA GLY A 72 -9.11 -11.55 -7.01
C GLY A 72 -9.87 -10.29 -7.41
N ALA A 73 -9.46 -9.70 -8.52
CA ALA A 73 -10.21 -8.65 -9.19
C ALA A 73 -11.46 -9.20 -9.88
N VAL A 74 -12.58 -8.50 -9.78
CA VAL A 74 -13.86 -8.84 -10.43
C VAL A 74 -14.02 -8.10 -11.76
N GLY A 75 -13.35 -6.94 -11.93
CA GLY A 75 -13.44 -6.08 -13.11
C GLY A 75 -12.09 -5.73 -13.73
N ALA A 76 -12.10 -5.04 -14.88
CA ALA A 76 -10.87 -4.54 -15.52
C ALA A 76 -10.19 -3.45 -14.67
N ALA A 77 -10.95 -2.46 -14.20
CA ALA A 77 -10.44 -1.40 -13.33
C ALA A 77 -9.81 -1.95 -12.03
N GLU A 78 -10.42 -2.97 -11.43
CA GLU A 78 -9.85 -3.64 -10.26
C GLU A 78 -8.56 -4.39 -10.56
N ARG A 79 -8.47 -5.02 -11.75
CA ARG A 79 -7.24 -5.67 -12.20
C ARG A 79 -6.13 -4.65 -12.39
N ASP A 80 -6.41 -3.55 -13.08
CA ASP A 80 -5.41 -2.51 -13.35
C ASP A 80 -4.86 -1.91 -12.05
N VAL A 81 -5.75 -1.60 -11.10
CA VAL A 81 -5.36 -1.11 -9.78
C VAL A 81 -4.57 -2.16 -9.01
N LEU A 82 -5.03 -3.41 -8.96
CA LEU A 82 -4.31 -4.47 -8.28
C LEU A 82 -2.96 -4.78 -8.95
N ASP A 83 -2.82 -4.68 -10.26
CA ASP A 83 -1.54 -4.89 -10.94
C ASP A 83 -0.56 -3.76 -10.62
N GLY A 84 -1.02 -2.50 -10.59
CA GLY A 84 -0.21 -1.37 -10.13
C GLY A 84 0.26 -1.54 -8.68
N VAL A 85 -0.67 -1.86 -7.77
CA VAL A 85 -0.37 -2.12 -6.36
C VAL A 85 0.62 -3.28 -6.22
N ARG A 86 0.54 -4.29 -7.09
CA ARG A 86 1.46 -5.43 -7.10
C ARG A 86 2.87 -4.98 -7.43
N GLY A 87 3.02 -4.16 -8.46
CA GLY A 87 4.32 -3.63 -8.87
C GLY A 87 5.01 -2.86 -7.75
N LEU A 88 4.25 -2.11 -6.94
CA LEU A 88 4.78 -1.42 -5.76
C LEU A 88 5.15 -2.40 -4.64
N ALA A 89 4.30 -3.37 -4.35
CA ALA A 89 4.55 -4.39 -3.32
C ALA A 89 5.78 -5.26 -3.66
N ASP A 90 5.92 -5.70 -4.91
CA ASP A 90 7.07 -6.47 -5.38
C ASP A 90 8.37 -5.68 -5.21
N ARG A 91 8.36 -4.38 -5.54
CA ARG A 91 9.51 -3.48 -5.30
C ARG A 91 9.83 -3.32 -3.82
N CYS A 92 8.80 -3.25 -2.98
CA CYS A 92 8.96 -3.21 -1.52
C CYS A 92 9.47 -4.55 -0.95
N ALA A 93 9.16 -5.68 -1.61
CA ALA A 93 9.63 -7.00 -1.18
C ALA A 93 11.10 -7.25 -1.56
N VAL A 94 11.54 -6.76 -2.72
CA VAL A 94 12.91 -6.94 -3.23
C VAL A 94 13.92 -6.12 -2.43
N ASP A 95 13.60 -4.87 -2.10
CA ASP A 95 14.47 -3.99 -1.31
C ASP A 95 13.96 -3.83 0.12
N ALA A 96 14.80 -3.94 1.14
CA ALA A 96 14.38 -3.75 2.55
C ALA A 96 14.26 -2.28 2.98
N THR A 97 14.46 -1.33 2.07
CA THR A 97 14.51 0.13 2.34
C THR A 97 13.22 0.90 2.01
N PRO A 98 12.39 0.50 1.04
CA PRO A 98 11.08 1.08 0.83
C PRO A 98 10.08 0.58 1.87
N GLU A 99 9.06 1.40 2.07
CA GLU A 99 7.85 1.10 2.78
C GLU A 99 6.68 1.39 1.84
N LEU A 100 5.62 0.59 1.94
CA LEU A 100 4.38 0.79 1.21
C LEU A 100 3.38 1.46 2.17
N HIS A 101 2.91 2.65 1.81
CA HIS A 101 2.01 3.47 2.62
C HIS A 101 0.64 3.44 1.95
N LEU A 102 -0.37 2.94 2.66
CA LEU A 102 -1.77 2.95 2.24
C LEU A 102 -2.39 4.18 2.89
N GLU A 103 -2.57 5.24 2.13
CA GLU A 103 -2.97 6.57 2.59
C GLU A 103 -4.42 6.83 2.22
N GLY A 104 -5.26 6.92 3.25
CA GLY A 104 -6.61 7.46 3.12
C GLY A 104 -6.61 8.97 2.80
N ASP A 105 -7.68 9.42 2.17
CA ASP A 105 -7.94 10.82 1.80
C ASP A 105 -8.51 11.66 2.96
#